data_AF-A0A0F9GBR9-F1
#
_entry.id   AF-A0A0F9GBR9-F1
#
_cell.length_a   1.000
_cell.length_b   1.000
_cell.length_c   1.000
_cell.angle_alpha   90.00
_cell.angle_beta   90.00
_cell.angle_gamma   90.00
#
_symmetry.space_group_name_H-M   'P 1'
#
loop_
_entity.id
_entity.type
_entity.pdbx_description
1 polymer ?
#
loop_
_entity_poly.entity_id
_entity_poly.type
_entity_poly.pdbx_seq_one_letter_code
_entity_poly.pdbx_strand_id
1 'polypeptide(L)' 'VIHIEALRIDKMIKNKYLARSIADASWGKFFELLSFKAEEAGRKYYQVP' A
#
# COMPACT_ATOMS: atom_id res chain seq x y z
N VAL A 1 1.15 11.92 -11.82
CA VAL A 1 2.04 10.92 -11.20
C VAL A 1 1.60 10.73 -9.76
N ILE A 2 1.55 9.50 -9.27
CA ILE A 2 1.17 9.14 -7.90
C ILE A 2 2.40 8.53 -7.24
N HIS A 3 2.77 9.04 -6.06
CA HIS A 3 3.84 8.48 -5.23
C HIS A 3 3.22 7.95 -3.94
N ILE A 4 3.66 6.78 -3.51
CA ILE A 4 3.24 6.18 -2.24
C ILE A 4 4.46 5.66 -1.48
N GLU A 5 4.42 5.72 -0.17
CA GLU A 5 5.49 5.17 0.67
C GLU A 5 5.55 3.64 0.54
N ALA A 6 6.76 3.11 0.45
CA ALA A 6 7.06 1.69 0.47
C ALA A 6 6.90 1.14 1.90
N LEU A 7 5.65 0.94 2.30
CA LEU A 7 5.32 0.48 3.64
C LEU A 7 5.92 -0.89 3.94
N ARG A 8 6.61 -0.99 5.08
CA ARG A 8 7.08 -2.26 5.65
C ARG A 8 6.00 -2.93 6.46
N ILE A 9 4.97 -3.43 5.77
CA ILE A 9 3.76 -4.02 6.38
C ILE A 9 4.14 -5.17 7.33
N ASP A 10 5.16 -5.96 7.00
CA ASP A 10 5.71 -7.05 7.82
C ASP A 10 6.19 -6.57 9.20
N LYS A 11 6.75 -5.35 9.26
CA LYS A 11 7.16 -4.72 10.51
C LYS A 11 5.99 -4.09 11.24
N MET A 12 5.07 -3.46 10.51
CA MET A 12 3.91 -2.78 11.09
C MET A 12 2.99 -3.77 11.83
N ILE A 13 2.75 -4.96 11.26
CA ILE A 13 1.90 -6.00 11.85
C ILE A 13 2.45 -6.51 13.20
N LYS A 14 3.74 -6.31 13.52
CA LYS A 14 4.31 -6.70 14.81
C LYS A 14 3.83 -5.82 15.97
N ASN A 15 3.15 -4.70 15.70
CA ASN A 15 2.56 -3.85 16.73
C ASN A 15 1.33 -4.54 17.35
N LYS A 16 1.44 -4.99 18.60
CA LYS A 16 0.37 -5.72 19.32
C LYS A 16 -0.96 -4.98 19.40
N TYR A 17 -0.95 -3.65 19.36
CA TYR A 17 -2.15 -2.83 19.47
C TYR A 17 -2.82 -2.56 18.12
N LEU A 18 -2.03 -2.54 17.04
CA LEU A 18 -2.50 -2.13 15.70
C LEU A 18 -2.52 -3.27 14.69
N ALA A 19 -1.97 -4.45 15.03
CA ALA A 19 -1.81 -5.59 14.11
C ALA A 19 -3.10 -5.94 13.38
N ARG A 20 -4.23 -5.96 14.11
CA ARG A 20 -5.55 -6.25 13.54
C ARG A 20 -5.96 -5.20 12.51
N SER A 21 -5.96 -3.93 12.88
CA SER A 21 -6.33 -2.84 11.97
C SER A 21 -5.40 -2.74 10.76
N ILE A 22 -4.10 -3.04 10.92
CA ILE A 22 -3.13 -3.06 9.83
C ILE A 22 -3.38 -4.24 8.88
N ALA A 23 -3.70 -5.42 9.40
CA ALA A 23 -4.04 -6.58 8.60
C ALA A 23 -5.37 -6.37 7.84
N ASP A 24 -6.39 -5.85 8.52
CA ASP A 24 -7.70 -5.58 7.95
C ASP A 24 -7.63 -4.54 6.81
N ALA A 25 -6.68 -3.59 6.88
CA ALA A 25 -6.47 -2.58 5.85
C ALA A 25 -6.01 -3.15 4.48
N SER A 26 -5.59 -4.41 4.41
CA SER A 26 -5.33 -5.12 3.14
C SER A 26 -4.38 -4.38 2.18
N TRP A 27 -3.31 -3.78 2.73
CA TRP A 27 -2.36 -2.90 2.02
C TRP A 27 -1.82 -3.48 0.70
N GLY A 28 -1.54 -4.79 0.66
CA GLY A 28 -1.07 -5.45 -0.57
C GLY A 28 -2.07 -5.34 -1.71
N LYS A 29 -3.36 -5.62 -1.44
CA LYS A 29 -4.42 -5.50 -2.45
C LYS A 29 -4.68 -4.04 -2.83
N PHE A 30 -4.59 -3.15 -1.85
CA PHE A 30 -4.71 -1.71 -2.10
C PHE A 30 -3.66 -1.21 -3.10
N PHE A 31 -2.38 -1.59 -2.94
CA PHE A 31 -1.32 -1.21 -3.86
C PHE A 31 -1.52 -1.78 -5.27
N GLU A 32 -1.95 -3.04 -5.37
CA GLU A 32 -2.25 -3.70 -6.66
C GLU A 32 -3.37 -2.97 -7.43
N LEU A 33 -4.48 -2.65 -6.73
CA LEU A 33 -5.60 -1.92 -7.33
C LEU A 33 -5.21 -0.49 -7.69
N LEU A 34 -4.41 0.17 -6.86
CA LEU A 34 -3.96 1.53 -7.11
C LEU A 34 -3.04 1.61 -8.34
N SER A 35 -2.11 0.65 -8.51
CA SER A 35 -1.27 0.61 -9.70
C SER A 35 -2.09 0.35 -10.96
N PHE A 36 -3.06 -0.56 -10.88
CA PHE A 36 -3.97 -0.84 -11.99
C PHE A 36 -4.79 0.39 -12.39
N LYS A 37 -5.37 1.09 -11.41
CA LYS A 37 -6.15 2.31 -11.65
C LYS A 37 -5.30 3.49 -12.14
N ALA A 38 -4.05 3.57 -11.70
CA ALA A 38 -3.12 4.57 -12.21
C ALA A 38 -2.85 4.33 -13.70
N GLU A 39 -2.59 3.08 -14.10
CA GLU A 39 -2.39 2.71 -15.50
C GLU A 39 -3.63 3.00 -16.35
N GLU A 40 -4.82 2.60 -15.89
CA GLU A 40 -6.11 2.88 -16.53
C GLU A 40 -6.31 4.39 -16.79
N ALA A 41 -5.86 5.24 -15.87
CA ALA A 41 -5.94 6.69 -15.98
C ALA A 41 -4.75 7.33 -16.75
N GLY A 42 -3.85 6.55 -17.33
CA GLY A 42 -2.63 7.03 -17.99
C GLY A 42 -1.65 7.73 -17.04
N ARG A 43 -1.70 7.42 -15.74
CA ARG A 43 -0.85 7.98 -14.69
C ARG A 43 0.26 7.01 -14.30
N LYS A 44 1.44 7.56 -14.02
CA LYS A 44 2.56 6.80 -13.45
C LYS A 44 2.40 6.61 -11.95
N TYR A 45 2.69 5.41 -11.46
CA TYR A 45 2.68 5.00 -10.04
C TYR A 45 4.10 4.64 -9.59
N TYR A 46 4.53 5.19 -8.45
CA TYR A 46 5.85 4.93 -7.87
C TYR A 46 5.74 4.64 -6.38
N GLN A 47 6.43 3.59 -5.93
CA GLN A 47 6.67 3.38 -4.51
C GLN A 47 8.01 4.03 -4.14
N VAL A 48 7.98 4.95 -3.18
CA VAL A 48 9.14 5.69 -2.70
C VAL A 48 9.54 5.21 -1.29
N PRO A 49 10.83 5.14 -0.96
CA PRO A 49 11.31 4.70 0.35
C PRO A 49 10.82 5.57 1.52
#